data_AF-A0A512B0I4-F1
#
_entry.id   AF-A0A512B0I4-F1
#
_cell.length_a   1.000
_cell.length_b   1.000
_cell.length_c   1.000
_cell.angle_alpha   90.00
_cell.angle_beta   90.00
_cell.angle_gamma   90.00
#
_symmetry.space_group_name_H-M   'P 1'
#
loop_
_entity.id
_entity.type
_entity.pdbx_description
1 polymer ?
#
loop_
_entity_poly.entity_id
_entity_poly.type
_entity_poly.pdbx_seq_one_letter_code
_entity_poly.pdbx_strand_id
1 'polypeptide(L)'
;MEGNRVKVKKADFVEVKKEKLLEHNWVLVKTERYEEPIYLRKLENNDYSAVLLHCQHKGCEVNPAADMLHCPCHGSEYTTTGKVVKGPSEKDLQQFMVQADGDYLYIQL
;
A
#
# COMPACT_ATOMS: atom_id res chain seq x y z
N MET A 1 -24.10 5.41 5.16
CA MET A 1 -23.10 4.32 5.28
C MET A 1 -21.75 4.90 4.88
N GLU A 2 -21.02 5.51 5.80
CA GLU A 2 -19.73 6.20 5.55
C GLU A 2 -18.50 5.31 5.78
N GLY A 3 -18.69 4.04 6.14
CA GLY A 3 -17.60 3.15 6.59
C GLY A 3 -16.85 2.35 5.52
N ASN A 4 -17.02 2.63 4.22
CA ASN A 4 -16.44 1.80 3.16
C ASN A 4 -15.24 2.42 2.43
N ARG A 5 -14.73 3.58 2.87
CA ARG A 5 -13.58 4.22 2.24
C ARG A 5 -12.68 4.94 3.24
N VAL A 6 -11.40 5.04 2.91
CA VAL A 6 -10.40 5.83 3.64
C VAL A 6 -9.96 6.99 2.77
N LYS A 7 -9.85 8.17 3.38
CA LYS A 7 -9.42 9.41 2.73
C LYS A 7 -7.96 9.71 3.08
N VAL A 8 -7.13 9.95 2.07
CA VAL A 8 -5.69 10.24 2.19
C VAL A 8 -5.39 11.55 1.46
N LYS A 9 -4.49 12.39 1.98
CA LYS A 9 -4.06 13.61 1.28
C LYS A 9 -2.88 13.29 0.37
N LYS A 10 -2.87 13.83 -0.85
CA LYS A 10 -1.71 13.69 -1.76
C LYS A 10 -0.43 14.29 -1.16
N ALA A 11 -0.56 15.27 -0.26
CA ALA A 11 0.53 15.84 0.51
C ALA A 11 1.20 14.85 1.48
N ASP A 12 0.53 13.75 1.86
CA ASP A 12 1.08 12.75 2.79
C ASP A 12 2.29 12.00 2.17
N PHE A 13 2.45 12.07 0.85
CA PHE A 13 3.62 11.54 0.14
C PHE A 13 4.85 12.45 0.24
N VAL A 14 4.76 13.60 0.90
CA VAL A 14 5.84 14.58 0.99
C VAL A 14 6.33 14.64 2.43
N GLU A 15 7.60 14.29 2.65
CA GLU A 15 8.27 14.43 3.94
C GLU A 15 9.19 15.67 3.93
N VAL A 16 9.11 16.50 4.97
CA VAL A 16 10.04 17.62 5.16
C VAL A 16 11.19 17.17 6.04
N LYS A 17 12.41 17.12 5.49
CA LYS A 17 13.62 16.74 6.25
C LYS A 17 14.75 17.72 6.00
N LYS A 18 15.20 18.41 7.06
CA LYS A 18 16.30 19.40 7.02
C LYS A 18 16.10 20.43 5.88
N GLU A 19 14.93 21.06 5.83
CA GLU A 19 14.58 22.09 4.84
C GLU A 19 14.50 21.58 3.38
N LYS A 20 14.58 20.26 3.16
CA LYS A 20 14.36 19.63 1.87
C LYS A 20 13.03 18.87 1.87
N LEU A 21 12.30 19.00 0.77
CA LEU A 21 11.12 18.19 0.47
C LEU A 21 11.60 16.87 -0.14
N LEU A 22 11.30 15.76 0.53
CA LEU A 22 11.49 14.42 0.03
C LEU A 22 10.13 13.88 -0.38
N GLU A 23 9.91 13.74 -1.69
CA GLU A 23 8.75 13.02 -2.17
C GLU A 23 9.00 11.53 -2.10
N HIS A 24 8.17 10.84 -1.33
CA HIS A 24 8.08 9.39 -1.34
C HIS A 24 7.05 8.97 -2.39
N ASN A 25 7.31 7.85 -3.05
CA ASN A 25 6.36 7.28 -4.01
C ASN A 25 5.29 6.42 -3.34
N TRP A 26 5.34 6.24 -2.02
CA TRP A 26 4.39 5.45 -1.27
C TRP A 26 4.23 5.94 0.17
N VAL A 27 3.10 5.58 0.79
CA VAL A 27 2.77 5.79 2.20
C VAL A 27 2.07 4.57 2.78
N LEU A 28 2.08 4.41 4.11
CA LEU A 28 1.29 3.39 4.81
C LEU A 28 0.03 4.02 5.38
N VAL A 29 -1.12 3.44 5.04
CA VAL A 29 -2.43 3.91 5.46
C VAL A 29 -3.01 2.89 6.44
N LYS A 30 -3.12 3.26 7.71
CA LYS A 30 -3.79 2.45 8.73
C LYS A 30 -5.30 2.63 8.64
N THR A 31 -6.04 1.55 8.92
CA THR A 31 -7.49 1.55 8.90
C THR A 31 -8.02 0.86 10.15
N GLU A 32 -9.27 1.09 10.51
CA GLU A 32 -9.91 0.36 11.62
C GLU A 32 -10.41 -1.03 11.18
N ARG A 33 -10.52 -1.28 9.87
CA ARG A 33 -11.07 -2.53 9.31
C ARG A 33 -10.04 -3.65 9.25
N TYR A 34 -8.77 -3.30 9.09
CA TYR A 34 -7.66 -4.22 8.90
C TYR A 34 -6.58 -3.96 9.95
N GLU A 35 -5.98 -5.03 10.46
CA GLU A 35 -4.86 -4.93 11.41
C GLU A 35 -3.59 -4.48 10.69
N GLU A 36 -3.30 -5.04 9.51
CA GLU A 36 -2.17 -4.65 8.68
C GLU A 36 -2.46 -3.34 7.91
N PRO A 37 -1.43 -2.51 7.70
CA PRO A 37 -1.58 -1.30 6.91
C PRO A 37 -1.83 -1.59 5.43
N ILE A 38 -2.47 -0.63 4.76
CA ILE A 38 -2.54 -0.58 3.30
C ILE A 38 -1.32 0.17 2.78
N TYR A 39 -0.55 -0.47 1.90
CA TYR A 39 0.52 0.15 1.15
C TYR A 39 -0.08 0.89 -0.05
N LEU A 40 -0.05 2.23 0.01
CA LEU A 40 -0.54 3.10 -1.05
C LEU A 40 0.65 3.69 -1.82
N ARG A 41 0.72 3.42 -3.12
CA ARG A 41 1.83 3.85 -4.01
C ARG A 41 1.32 4.65 -5.20
N LYS A 42 2.06 5.72 -5.55
CA LYS A 42 1.96 6.45 -6.82
C LYS A 42 2.44 5.56 -7.98
N LEU A 43 1.63 5.48 -9.04
CA LEU A 43 1.99 4.91 -10.33
C LEU A 43 2.22 6.04 -11.34
N GLU A 44 2.41 5.67 -12.61
CA GLU A 44 2.47 6.62 -13.72
C GLU A 44 1.11 7.27 -13.96
N ASN A 45 1.07 8.38 -14.71
CA ASN A 45 -0.16 9.04 -15.16
C ASN A 45 -1.16 9.42 -14.05
N ASN A 46 -0.68 9.67 -12.83
CA ASN A 46 -1.51 9.99 -11.66
C ASN A 46 -2.49 8.86 -11.27
N ASP A 47 -2.11 7.61 -11.55
CA ASP A 47 -2.74 6.41 -11.02
C ASP A 47 -2.10 5.98 -9.69
N TYR A 48 -2.80 5.14 -8.95
CA TYR A 48 -2.38 4.68 -7.63
C TYR A 48 -2.69 3.20 -7.44
N SER A 49 -1.81 2.49 -6.72
CA SER A 49 -2.06 1.14 -6.24
C SER A 49 -2.20 1.17 -4.72
N ALA A 50 -3.21 0.47 -4.21
CA ALA A 50 -3.41 0.26 -2.78
C ALA A 50 -3.51 -1.25 -2.53
N VAL A 51 -2.61 -1.79 -1.71
CA VAL A 51 -2.60 -3.22 -1.37
C VAL A 51 -2.53 -3.44 0.13
N LEU A 52 -3.30 -4.41 0.64
CA LEU A 52 -3.23 -4.81 2.04
C LEU A 52 -1.92 -5.55 2.27
N LEU A 53 -1.13 -5.13 3.25
CA LEU A 53 0.13 -5.79 3.63
C LEU A 53 -0.11 -7.06 4.47
N HIS A 54 -1.12 -7.85 4.12
CA HIS A 54 -1.45 -9.12 4.75
C HIS A 54 -1.07 -10.28 3.82
N CYS A 55 -0.04 -11.04 4.19
CA CYS A 55 0.49 -12.13 3.39
C CYS A 55 -0.56 -13.23 3.18
N GLN A 56 -0.90 -13.53 1.92
CA GLN A 56 -1.90 -14.56 1.57
C GLN A 56 -1.46 -16.01 1.84
N HIS A 57 -0.27 -16.23 2.40
CA HIS A 57 0.16 -17.56 2.84
C HIS A 57 -0.41 -17.91 4.23
N LYS A 58 -0.04 -17.15 5.26
CA LYS A 58 -0.43 -17.41 6.67
C LYS A 58 -0.76 -16.14 7.44
N GLY A 59 -0.94 -15.01 6.75
CA GLY A 59 -1.41 -13.76 7.34
C GLY A 59 -0.40 -12.94 8.12
N CYS A 60 0.91 -13.13 7.88
CA CYS A 60 1.90 -12.20 8.43
C CYS A 60 1.82 -10.83 7.74
N GLU A 61 2.18 -9.77 8.48
CA GLU A 61 2.41 -8.46 7.87
C GLU A 61 3.56 -8.53 6.85
N VAL A 62 3.34 -7.91 5.69
CA VAL A 62 4.30 -7.81 4.59
C VAL A 62 5.00 -6.46 4.66
N ASN A 63 6.32 -6.44 4.53
CA ASN A 63 7.12 -5.23 4.68
C ASN A 63 7.54 -4.67 3.32
N PRO A 64 7.44 -3.34 3.09
CA PRO A 64 8.07 -2.70 1.96
C PRO A 64 9.60 -2.81 2.01
N ALA A 65 10.22 -3.25 0.91
CA ALA A 65 11.67 -3.40 0.77
C ALA A 65 12.12 -2.90 -0.60
N ALA A 66 12.66 -1.69 -0.66
CA ALA A 66 13.08 -1.01 -1.89
C ALA A 66 11.97 -0.97 -2.97
N ASP A 67 12.04 -1.88 -3.95
CA ASP A 67 11.14 -2.02 -5.09
C ASP A 67 10.20 -3.24 -5.00
N MET A 68 10.17 -3.91 -3.84
CA MET A 68 9.41 -5.13 -3.60
C MET A 68 8.68 -5.08 -2.25
N LEU A 69 7.76 -6.02 -2.05
CA LEU A 69 7.08 -6.27 -0.77
C LEU A 69 7.46 -7.68 -0.29
N HIS A 70 8.02 -7.79 0.91
CA HIS A 70 8.60 -9.02 1.44
C HIS A 70 7.90 -9.48 2.72
N CYS A 71 7.46 -10.73 2.75
CA CYS A 71 6.94 -11.36 3.96
C CYS A 71 8.08 -11.95 4.80
N PRO A 72 8.36 -11.42 6.01
CA PRO A 72 9.51 -11.84 6.82
C PRO A 72 9.35 -13.25 7.41
N CYS A 73 8.15 -13.81 7.44
CA CYS A 73 7.90 -15.09 8.10
C CYS A 73 8.47 -16.29 7.33
N HIS A 74 8.24 -16.33 6.01
CA HIS A 74 8.60 -17.49 5.18
C HIS A 74 9.16 -17.10 3.80
N GLY A 75 9.37 -15.80 3.55
CA GLY A 75 10.05 -15.32 2.34
C GLY A 75 9.20 -15.19 1.09
N SER A 76 7.86 -15.15 1.20
CA SER A 76 7.03 -14.78 0.05
C SER A 76 7.37 -13.34 -0.39
N GLU A 77 7.46 -13.13 -1.69
CA GLU A 77 7.73 -11.80 -2.27
C GLU A 77 6.61 -11.43 -3.23
N TYR A 78 6.25 -10.15 -3.20
CA TYR A 78 5.23 -9.55 -4.05
C TYR A 78 5.78 -8.29 -4.71
N THR A 79 5.29 -7.96 -5.90
CA THR A 79 5.50 -6.64 -6.49
C THR A 79 4.86 -5.57 -5.59
N THR A 80 5.24 -4.31 -5.77
CA THR A 80 4.59 -3.19 -5.06
C THR A 80 3.13 -2.97 -5.43
N THR A 81 2.61 -3.68 -6.44
CA THR A 81 1.19 -3.69 -6.81
C THR A 81 0.47 -4.95 -6.33
N GLY A 82 1.15 -5.77 -5.50
CA GLY A 82 0.59 -6.93 -4.82
C GLY A 82 0.68 -8.24 -5.59
N LYS A 83 1.29 -8.27 -6.78
CA LYS A 83 1.42 -9.53 -7.54
C LYS A 83 2.43 -10.45 -6.89
N VAL A 84 2.09 -11.70 -6.65
CA VAL A 84 3.05 -12.68 -6.11
C VAL A 84 4.14 -12.98 -7.15
N VAL A 85 5.39 -12.98 -6.72
CA VAL A 85 6.54 -13.35 -7.58
C VAL A 85 7.34 -14.50 -7.01
N LYS A 86 7.23 -14.75 -5.70
CA LYS A 86 7.93 -15.82 -5.01
C LYS A 86 7.07 -16.40 -3.89
N GLY A 87 6.98 -17.72 -3.86
CA GLY A 87 6.25 -18.47 -2.85
C GLY A 87 6.93 -18.43 -1.46
N PRO A 88 6.27 -19.00 -0.43
CA PRO A 88 5.21 -20.02 -0.52
C PRO A 88 3.79 -19.51 -0.81
N SER A 89 3.55 -18.20 -0.84
CA SER A 89 2.25 -17.70 -1.26
C SER A 89 1.98 -18.01 -2.74
N GLU A 90 0.73 -18.37 -3.06
CA GLU A 90 0.28 -18.64 -4.44
C GLU A 90 -0.76 -17.61 -4.92
N LYS A 91 -1.06 -16.60 -4.10
CA LYS A 91 -2.09 -15.60 -4.38
C LYS A 91 -1.52 -14.19 -4.24
N ASP A 92 -1.97 -13.30 -5.11
CA ASP A 92 -1.70 -11.86 -5.03
C ASP A 92 -2.26 -11.28 -3.72
N LEU A 93 -1.62 -10.24 -3.19
CA LEU A 93 -2.14 -9.46 -2.08
C LEU A 93 -3.50 -8.84 -2.44
N GLN A 94 -4.34 -8.63 -1.44
CA GLN A 94 -5.61 -7.95 -1.63
C GLN A 94 -5.37 -6.53 -2.13
N GLN A 95 -6.02 -6.17 -3.23
CA GLN A 95 -5.94 -4.84 -3.85
C GLN A 95 -7.22 -4.06 -3.58
N PHE A 96 -7.09 -2.74 -3.47
CA PHE A 96 -8.20 -1.83 -3.28
C PHE A 96 -8.29 -0.83 -4.43
N MET A 97 -9.51 -0.43 -4.78
CA MET A 97 -9.73 0.64 -5.75
C MET A 97 -9.32 1.97 -5.12
N VAL A 98 -8.58 2.79 -5.87
CA VAL A 98 -8.21 4.14 -5.47
C VAL A 98 -8.85 5.13 -6.43
N GLN A 99 -9.61 6.09 -5.90
CA GLN A 99 -10.15 7.20 -6.65
C GLN A 99 -9.42 8.49 -6.26
N ALA A 100 -8.85 9.19 -7.25
CA ALA A 100 -8.28 10.50 -7.05
C ALA A 100 -9.33 11.60 -7.30
N ASP A 101 -9.44 12.56 -6.38
CA ASP A 101 -10.34 13.72 -6.52
C ASP A 101 -9.73 14.93 -5.78
N GLY A 102 -9.38 15.96 -6.55
CA GLY A 102 -8.64 17.13 -6.08
C GLY A 102 -7.31 16.76 -5.40
N ASP A 103 -7.13 17.25 -4.18
CA ASP A 103 -5.96 16.98 -3.33
C ASP A 103 -6.04 15.66 -2.56
N TYR A 104 -7.09 14.88 -2.77
CA TYR A 104 -7.38 13.69 -1.99
C TYR A 104 -7.38 12.42 -2.84
N LEU A 105 -7.10 11.32 -2.15
CA LEU A 105 -7.23 9.95 -2.64
C LEU A 105 -8.24 9.23 -1.74
N TYR A 106 -9.11 8.44 -2.34
CA TYR A 106 -10.12 7.65 -1.65
C TYR A 106 -9.86 6.17 -1.93
N ILE A 107 -9.49 5.42 -0.89
CA ILE A 107 -9.28 3.97 -0.96
C ILE A 107 -10.60 3.30 -0.59
N GLN A 108 -11.13 2.46 -1.48
CA GLN A 108 -12.35 1.69 -1.24
C GLN A 108 -12.02 0.39 -0.49
N LEU A 109 -12.49 0.23 0.75
CA LEU A 109 -12.19 -0.91 1.62
C LEU A 109 -13.07 -2.14 1.36
#